data_AF-A0A2D2DJW5-F1
#
_entry.id   AF-A0A2D2DJW5-F1
#
_cell.length_a   1.000
_cell.length_b   1.000
_cell.length_c   1.000
_cell.angle_alpha   90.00
_cell.angle_beta   90.00
_cell.angle_gamma   90.00
#
_symmetry.space_group_name_H-M   'P 1'
#
loop_
_entity.id
_entity.type
_entity.pdbx_description
1 polymer ?
#
loop_
_entity_poly.entity_id
_entity_poly.type
_entity_poly.pdbx_seq_one_letter_code
_entity_poly.pdbx_strand_id
1 'polypeptide(L)'
;MIIDDKILEQLEARGWTEQEVLDLIDTKPVGRSSDNRTPRKTGDGGGRRDTATVYGSRDGGHIVVNDRTGEVVHISDKNDPYWKSDSRIIWE
;
A
#
# COMPACT_ATOMS: atom_id res chain seq x y z
N MET A 1 2.17 12.19 1.98
CA MET A 1 2.37 10.78 1.56
C MET A 1 3.86 10.47 1.65
N ILE A 2 4.21 9.29 2.17
CA ILE A 2 5.59 8.82 2.24
C ILE A 2 5.71 7.57 1.37
N ILE A 3 6.60 7.61 0.38
CA ILE A 3 7.00 6.46 -0.45
C ILE A 3 8.47 6.18 -0.08
N ASP A 4 8.74 5.00 0.46
CA ASP A 4 10.12 4.59 0.77
C ASP A 4 10.82 4.00 -0.48
N ASP A 5 12.14 3.87 -0.43
CA ASP A 5 12.95 3.37 -1.55
C ASP A 5 12.46 2.01 -2.06
N LYS A 6 12.00 1.15 -1.15
CA LYS A 6 11.45 -0.16 -1.49
C LYS A 6 10.18 -0.03 -2.33
N ILE A 7 9.24 0.83 -1.93
CA ILE A 7 8.02 1.06 -2.72
C ILE A 7 8.38 1.74 -4.03
N LEU A 8 9.31 2.69 -4.04
CA LEU A 8 9.76 3.37 -5.25
C LEU A 8 10.27 2.37 -6.31
N GLU A 9 11.15 1.43 -5.92
CA GLU A 9 11.61 0.35 -6.81
C GLU A 9 10.45 -0.55 -7.27
N GLN A 10 9.48 -0.80 -6.39
CA GLN A 10 8.33 -1.63 -6.74
C GLN A 10 7.35 -0.93 -7.68
N LEU A 11 7.26 0.41 -7.70
CA LEU A 11 6.34 1.12 -8.58
C LEU A 11 6.60 0.74 -10.03
N GLU A 12 7.82 0.94 -10.51
CA GLU A 12 8.21 0.63 -11.89
C GLU A 12 8.01 -0.86 -12.20
N ALA A 13 8.51 -1.74 -11.33
CA ALA A 13 8.41 -3.19 -11.53
C ALA A 13 6.95 -3.70 -11.59
N ARG A 14 6.03 -3.03 -10.90
CA ARG A 14 4.61 -3.39 -10.78
C ARG A 14 3.70 -2.57 -11.68
N GLY A 15 4.27 -1.79 -12.59
CA GLY A 15 3.54 -1.01 -13.59
C GLY A 15 2.86 0.25 -13.05
N TRP A 16 3.28 0.76 -11.89
CA TRP A 16 2.76 1.99 -11.30
C TRP A 16 3.63 3.19 -11.61
N THR A 17 2.98 4.35 -11.70
CA THR A 17 3.63 5.65 -11.58
C THR A 17 3.35 6.27 -10.21
N GLU A 18 4.22 7.17 -9.75
CA GLU A 18 3.96 7.94 -8.51
C GLU A 18 2.65 8.74 -8.60
N GLN A 19 2.35 9.30 -9.77
CA GLN A 19 1.13 10.08 -9.98
C GLN A 19 -0.13 9.23 -9.82
N GLU A 20 -0.15 8.00 -10.36
CA GLU A 20 -1.29 7.10 -10.17
C GLU A 20 -1.51 6.76 -8.69
N VAL A 21 -0.45 6.61 -7.90
CA VAL A 21 -0.57 6.36 -6.46
C VAL A 21 -1.16 7.57 -5.75
N LEU A 22 -0.71 8.77 -6.09
CA LEU A 22 -1.27 10.03 -5.56
C LEU A 22 -2.76 10.15 -5.87
N ASP A 23 -3.13 9.98 -7.14
CA ASP A 23 -4.52 10.08 -7.60
C ASP A 23 -5.42 9.06 -6.90
N LEU A 24 -4.89 7.86 -6.60
CA LEU A 24 -5.65 6.80 -5.95
C LEU A 24 -5.98 7.13 -4.47
N ILE A 25 -5.09 7.82 -3.76
CA ILE A 25 -5.33 8.25 -2.37
C ILE A 25 -6.45 9.29 -2.28
N ASP A 26 -6.64 10.09 -3.33
CA ASP A 26 -7.71 11.09 -3.41
C ASP A 26 -9.08 10.48 -3.74
N THR A 27 -9.14 9.17 -4.01
CA THR A 27 -10.39 8.43 -4.20
C THR A 27 -11.02 8.00 -2.88
N LYS A 28 -12.24 7.44 -2.95
CA LYS A 28 -12.87 6.84 -1.78
C LYS A 28 -12.11 5.56 -1.37
N PRO A 29 -11.87 5.36 -0.07
CA PRO A 29 -11.40 4.07 0.45
C PRO A 29 -12.32 2.93 0.01
N VAL A 30 -11.72 1.77 -0.25
CA VAL A 30 -12.41 0.53 -0.67
C VAL A 30 -12.18 -0.62 0.31
N GLY A 31 -11.49 -0.36 1.41
CA GLY A 31 -11.20 -1.35 2.41
C GLY A 31 -10.26 -0.88 3.51
N ARG A 32 -10.04 -1.77 4.46
CA ARG A 32 -9.16 -1.56 5.62
C ARG A 32 -8.16 -2.69 5.76
N SER A 33 -7.05 -2.42 6.41
CA SER A 33 -5.97 -3.37 6.70
C SER A 33 -5.23 -2.96 7.98
N SER A 34 -4.06 -3.58 8.22
CA SER A 34 -3.18 -3.25 9.34
C SER A 34 -1.70 -3.29 8.95
N ASP A 35 -0.93 -2.38 9.52
CA ASP A 35 0.52 -2.35 9.41
C ASP A 35 1.17 -2.73 10.74
N ASN A 36 1.72 -3.96 10.79
CA ASN A 36 2.34 -4.57 11.96
C ASN A 36 3.83 -4.86 11.75
N ARG A 37 4.52 -3.99 10.99
CA ARG A 37 5.96 -4.15 10.72
C ARG A 37 6.79 -3.99 11.99
N THR A 38 7.78 -4.86 12.17
CA THR A 38 8.74 -4.76 13.27
C THR A 38 9.70 -3.58 13.04
N PRO A 39 10.38 -3.05 14.09
CA PRO A 39 11.39 -2.00 13.96
C PRO A 39 12.43 -2.22 12.84
N ARG A 40 12.92 -3.44 12.67
CA ARG A 40 13.90 -3.79 11.62
C ARG A 40 13.33 -3.68 10.19
N LYS A 41 12.00 -3.64 10.05
CA LYS A 41 11.29 -3.54 8.76
C LYS A 41 10.77 -2.13 8.48
N THR A 42 11.16 -1.12 9.27
CA THR A 42 10.83 0.29 9.04
C THR A 42 12.12 1.09 8.89
N GLY A 43 12.18 2.02 7.95
CA GLY A 43 13.38 2.83 7.72
C GLY A 43 13.76 3.71 8.92
N ASP A 44 12.78 4.06 9.74
CA ASP A 44 12.93 4.88 10.95
C ASP A 44 13.23 4.08 12.23
N GLY A 45 13.21 2.74 12.18
CA GLY A 45 13.39 1.89 13.36
C GLY A 45 12.27 1.94 14.40
N GLY A 46 11.15 2.64 14.15
CA GLY A 46 10.06 2.79 15.10
C GLY A 46 9.12 1.60 15.21
N GLY A 47 9.10 0.71 14.20
CA GLY A 47 8.07 -0.30 14.07
C GLY A 47 6.68 0.30 13.83
N ARG A 48 5.70 -0.57 13.60
CA ARG A 48 4.30 -0.19 13.31
C ARG A 48 3.35 -1.15 14.02
N ARG A 49 2.23 -0.61 14.50
CA ARG A 49 1.06 -1.32 15.05
C ARG A 49 -0.18 -0.49 14.78
N ASP A 50 -0.35 -0.15 13.50
CA ASP A 50 -1.29 0.87 13.06
C ASP A 50 -2.38 0.25 12.18
N THR A 51 -3.54 0.90 12.16
CA THR A 51 -4.53 0.66 11.10
C THR A 51 -4.01 1.19 9.78
N ALA A 52 -4.58 0.65 8.69
CA ALA A 52 -4.26 1.08 7.35
C ALA A 52 -5.52 1.10 6.49
N THR A 53 -5.53 1.99 5.51
CA THR A 53 -6.62 2.19 4.56
C THR A 53 -6.23 1.67 3.18
N VAL A 54 -7.17 1.04 2.47
CA VAL A 54 -6.98 0.48 1.13
C VAL A 54 -7.70 1.33 0.10
N TYR A 55 -7.01 1.64 -0.99
CA TYR A 55 -7.55 2.39 -2.13
C TYR A 55 -7.36 1.59 -3.41
N GLY A 56 -8.27 1.73 -4.38
CA GLY A 56 -8.20 1.07 -5.69
C GLY A 56 -9.11 -0.15 -5.83
N SER A 57 -8.58 -1.26 -6.38
CA SER A 57 -9.39 -2.43 -6.74
C SER A 57 -8.91 -3.74 -6.09
N ARG A 58 -9.88 -4.65 -5.88
CA ARG A 58 -9.66 -5.97 -5.29
C ARG A 58 -8.78 -6.88 -6.13
N ASP A 59 -8.93 -6.81 -7.44
CA ASP A 59 -8.34 -7.76 -8.40
C ASP A 59 -6.98 -7.28 -8.93
N GLY A 60 -6.22 -6.57 -8.09
CA GLY A 60 -5.03 -5.80 -8.50
C GLY A 60 -5.38 -4.32 -8.69
N GLY A 61 -4.36 -3.45 -8.80
CA GLY A 61 -4.59 -2.01 -8.90
C GLY A 61 -5.02 -1.35 -7.58
N HIS A 62 -4.58 -1.87 -6.43
CA HIS A 62 -4.74 -1.22 -5.12
C HIS A 62 -3.40 -0.85 -4.46
N ILE A 63 -3.51 0.07 -3.51
CA ILE A 63 -2.47 0.44 -2.56
C ILE A 63 -3.01 0.35 -1.13
N VAL A 64 -2.10 0.20 -0.15
CA VAL A 64 -2.42 0.24 1.27
C VAL A 64 -1.58 1.33 1.92
N VAL A 65 -2.23 2.21 2.67
CA VAL A 65 -1.62 3.39 3.30
C VAL A 65 -1.78 3.28 4.82
N ASN A 66 -0.69 3.44 5.56
CA ASN A 66 -0.71 3.47 7.02
C ASN A 66 -1.38 4.77 7.51
N ASP A 67 -2.41 4.65 8.34
CA ASP A 67 -3.26 5.80 8.71
C ASP A 67 -2.53 6.83 9.58
N ARG A 68 -1.58 6.39 10.41
CA ARG A 68 -0.82 7.28 11.31
C ARG A 68 0.29 8.03 10.59
N THR A 69 0.95 7.39 9.64
CA THR A 69 2.17 7.91 9.02
C THR A 69 1.95 8.44 7.60
N GLY A 70 0.87 8.05 6.94
CA GLY A 70 0.65 8.35 5.51
C GLY A 70 1.65 7.65 4.59
N GLU A 71 2.33 6.60 5.09
CA GLU A 71 3.27 5.78 4.34
C GLU A 71 2.52 4.77 3.48
N VAL A 72 2.89 4.65 2.20
CA VAL A 72 2.41 3.56 1.35
C VAL A 72 3.15 2.29 1.78
N VAL A 73 2.43 1.32 2.33
CA VAL A 73 3.05 0.12 2.92
C VAL A 73 2.96 -1.10 2.00
N HIS A 74 2.12 -1.02 0.99
CA HIS A 74 1.91 -2.06 0.00
C HIS A 74 1.32 -1.47 -1.27
N ILE A 75 1.81 -1.92 -2.41
CA ILE A 75 1.21 -1.71 -3.73
C ILE A 75 0.98 -3.07 -4.38
N SER A 76 -0.17 -3.29 -4.99
CA SER A 76 -0.41 -4.52 -5.77
C SER A 76 0.44 -4.55 -7.04
N ASP A 77 0.62 -5.73 -7.63
CA ASP A 77 1.25 -5.84 -8.95
C ASP A 77 0.19 -5.69 -10.05
N LYS A 78 0.22 -4.59 -10.84
CA LYS A 78 -0.72 -4.41 -11.96
C LYS A 78 -0.34 -5.26 -13.17
N ASN A 79 0.89 -5.76 -13.24
CA ASN A 79 1.36 -6.63 -14.31
C ASN A 79 1.00 -8.09 -14.05
N ASP A 80 0.58 -8.45 -12.84
CA ASP A 80 0.11 -9.79 -12.48
C ASP A 80 -1.43 -9.88 -12.56
N PRO A 81 -2.00 -10.49 -13.61
CA PRO A 81 -3.44 -10.65 -13.74
C PRO A 81 -4.06 -11.63 -12.72
N TYR A 82 -3.23 -12.36 -11.98
CA TYR A 82 -3.64 -13.31 -10.94
C TYR A 82 -3.26 -12.84 -9.54
N TRP A 83 -3.01 -11.53 -9.38
CA TRP A 83 -2.60 -10.94 -8.11
C TRP A 83 -3.53 -11.35 -6.97
N LYS A 84 -2.95 -11.89 -5.91
CA LYS A 84 -3.67 -12.25 -4.69
C LYS A 84 -3.47 -11.16 -3.65
N SER A 85 -4.54 -10.44 -3.33
CA SER A 85 -4.53 -9.41 -2.29
C SER A 85 -4.09 -10.00 -0.94
N ASP A 86 -3.39 -9.19 -0.13
CA ASP A 86 -3.04 -9.56 1.24
C ASP A 86 -4.29 -9.98 2.02
N SER A 87 -4.23 -11.14 2.68
CA SER A 87 -5.36 -11.73 3.40
C SER A 87 -5.85 -10.90 4.58
N ARG A 88 -5.07 -9.89 5.00
CA ARG A 88 -5.45 -8.93 6.06
C ARG A 88 -6.35 -7.82 5.53
N ILE A 89 -6.47 -7.66 4.21
CA ILE A 89 -7.36 -6.67 3.62
C ILE A 89 -8.81 -7.12 3.80
N ILE A 90 -9.60 -6.24 4.40
CA ILE A 90 -11.05 -6.33 4.49
C ILE A 90 -11.62 -5.32 3.49
N TRP A 91 -12.16 -5.83 2.39
CA TRP A 91 -12.81 -5.04 1.35
C TRP A 91 -14.20 -4.57 1.81
N GLU A 92 -14.60 -3.36 1.42
CA GLU A 92 -15.89 -2.72 1.72
C GLU A 92 -16.79 -2.57 0.49
#